data_AF-A0A6P1D5C5-F1
#
_entry.id   AF-A0A6P1D5C5-F1
#
_cell.length_a   1.000
_cell.length_b   1.000
_cell.length_c   1.000
_cell.angle_alpha   90.00
_cell.angle_beta   90.00
_cell.angle_gamma   90.00
#
_symmetry.space_group_name_H-M   'P 1'
#
loop_
_entity.id
_entity.type
_entity.pdbx_description
1 polymer ?
#
loop_
_entity_poly.entity_id
_entity_poly.type
_entity_poly.pdbx_seq_one_letter_code
_entity_poly.pdbx_strand_id
1 'polypeptide(L)'
;MTPARAPRPGTRFGVWLARPLASFHLVVTIATLLTVLGLVMVLSASSVEAYADGGSAYSLFVQQAIYAALGAVLFYLALRIPLRRLRQLSFPLFALSVVGLVLVLIPGIGSRVNGARRWIDLGVFSIQPSEIVKVTLVVWGAHLLASRRSEHASLKDILVPLVPAGLLVCLLIVLQPNLSTTIAVGIVLAALLWFGGLPVRLFVTIAISGVIAAAVLALSAGYRSDRMRAFFNPGDDPQGANYQAMQAKFSLADGGIWGRGLGQSRAKWNYLPNSHNDFIFAIIGEELGFLGCALVLGLFALFVYTGLRIAVRSADPFLRLLTATATTWITGQALINIGYVVGLLPVTGLQLPLVSAGGSSLAITLLMFGIIANAARHEPEAVAALHAGQDGRFSRLLRLPKPEVYAPAKAEAARARSAARGKPGQRGGQPPARKPRSGGQRSTSGRQGTAEPRRRSAQSRGTSSARATRAWEPNYPVTHARERGRSR
;
A
#
# COMPACT_ATOMS: atom_id res chain seq x y z
N MET A 1 -36.65 -27.63 14.76
CA MET A 1 -35.78 -26.49 14.39
C MET A 1 -36.58 -25.20 14.59
N THR A 2 -36.12 -24.28 15.43
CA THR A 2 -36.74 -22.95 15.59
C THR A 2 -36.13 -21.96 14.59
N PRO A 3 -36.93 -21.12 13.90
CA PRO A 3 -36.39 -20.10 13.01
C PRO A 3 -35.70 -18.99 13.81
N ALA A 4 -34.49 -18.62 13.40
CA ALA A 4 -33.74 -17.54 14.04
C ALA A 4 -34.48 -16.21 13.87
N ARG A 5 -34.78 -15.52 14.98
CA ARG A 5 -35.38 -14.18 14.94
C ARG A 5 -34.43 -13.21 14.25
N ALA A 6 -34.92 -12.52 13.21
CA ALA A 6 -34.19 -11.41 12.60
C ALA A 6 -33.88 -10.32 13.65
N PRO A 7 -32.69 -9.71 13.62
CA PRO A 7 -32.32 -8.67 14.57
C PRO A 7 -33.21 -7.44 14.40
N ARG A 8 -33.85 -6.99 15.50
CA ARG A 8 -34.65 -5.76 15.51
C ARG A 8 -33.73 -4.55 15.21
N PRO A 9 -34.09 -3.66 14.27
CA PRO A 9 -33.23 -2.53 13.90
C PRO A 9 -33.24 -1.44 14.99
N GLY A 10 -32.32 -1.55 15.95
CA GLY A 10 -32.11 -0.55 16.99
C GLY A 10 -31.53 0.75 16.42
N THR A 11 -32.23 1.86 16.66
CA THR A 11 -31.89 3.25 16.28
C THR A 11 -31.88 3.58 14.77
N ARG A 12 -32.15 4.86 14.45
CA ARG A 12 -31.99 5.41 13.09
C ARG A 12 -30.56 5.27 12.56
N PHE A 13 -29.57 5.31 13.45
CA PHE A 13 -28.15 5.14 13.12
C PHE A 13 -27.83 3.70 12.67
N GLY A 14 -28.37 2.69 13.35
CA GLY A 14 -28.28 1.29 12.93
C GLY A 14 -28.89 1.05 11.54
N VAL A 15 -30.06 1.65 11.26
CA VAL A 15 -30.71 1.59 9.93
C VAL A 15 -29.89 2.30 8.84
N TRP A 16 -29.22 3.41 9.15
CA TRP A 16 -28.31 4.06 8.20
C TRP A 16 -27.03 3.24 7.98
N LEU A 17 -26.43 2.69 9.03
CA LEU A 17 -25.26 1.81 8.95
C LEU A 17 -25.57 0.56 8.12
N ALA A 18 -26.77 0.00 8.20
CA ALA A 18 -27.21 -1.17 7.43
C ALA A 18 -27.38 -0.90 5.92
N ARG A 19 -27.20 0.33 5.44
CA ARG A 19 -27.28 0.64 4.00
C ARG A 19 -26.08 0.05 3.24
N PRO A 20 -26.27 -0.55 2.04
CA PRO A 20 -25.20 -1.17 1.25
C PRO A 20 -23.98 -0.30 0.96
N LEU A 21 -24.14 1.02 0.88
CA LEU A 21 -23.06 1.98 0.59
C LEU A 21 -22.53 2.72 1.83
N ALA A 22 -22.98 2.38 3.04
CA ALA A 22 -22.61 3.10 4.26
C ALA A 22 -21.09 3.11 4.50
N SER A 23 -20.41 1.97 4.30
CA SER A 23 -18.95 1.85 4.44
C SER A 23 -18.19 2.79 3.48
N PHE A 24 -18.63 2.89 2.23
CA PHE A 24 -18.03 3.80 1.24
C PHE A 24 -18.20 5.27 1.66
N HIS A 25 -19.40 5.67 2.07
CA HIS A 25 -19.66 7.04 2.52
C HIS A 25 -18.87 7.40 3.78
N LEU A 26 -18.75 6.48 4.74
CA LEU A 26 -17.92 6.68 5.93
C LEU A 26 -16.45 6.95 5.58
N VAL A 27 -15.82 6.14 4.73
CA VAL A 27 -14.41 6.35 4.33
C VAL A 27 -14.22 7.70 3.63
N VAL A 28 -15.13 8.08 2.74
CA VAL A 28 -15.10 9.40 2.07
C VAL A 28 -15.21 10.53 3.09
N THR A 29 -16.23 10.50 3.95
CA THR A 29 -16.47 11.55 4.95
C THR A 29 -15.32 11.68 5.94
N ILE A 30 -14.75 10.57 6.42
CA ILE A 30 -13.60 10.61 7.34
C ILE A 30 -12.37 11.22 6.65
N ALA A 31 -12.07 10.81 5.41
CA ALA A 31 -10.96 11.37 4.65
C ALA A 31 -11.10 12.89 4.44
N THR A 32 -12.30 13.33 4.06
CA THR A 32 -12.62 14.76 3.89
C THR A 32 -12.50 15.53 5.20
N LEU A 33 -13.09 15.04 6.29
CA LEU A 33 -13.06 15.74 7.59
C LEU A 33 -11.63 15.84 8.15
N LEU A 34 -10.85 14.76 8.12
CA LEU A 34 -9.45 14.79 8.59
C LEU A 34 -8.57 15.71 7.72
N THR A 35 -8.75 15.71 6.39
CA THR A 35 -7.96 16.58 5.50
C THR A 35 -8.36 18.05 5.60
N VAL A 36 -9.66 18.35 5.74
CA VAL A 36 -10.13 19.74 5.95
C VAL A 36 -9.66 20.26 7.31
N LEU A 37 -9.76 19.45 8.37
CA LEU A 37 -9.21 19.79 9.68
C LEU A 37 -7.69 20.00 9.60
N GLY A 38 -6.97 19.12 8.92
CA GLY A 38 -5.53 19.26 8.67
C GLY A 38 -5.17 20.56 7.97
N LEU A 39 -5.87 20.92 6.89
CA LEU A 39 -5.64 22.19 6.18
C LEU A 39 -5.91 23.42 7.06
N VAL A 40 -6.98 23.41 7.87
CA VAL A 40 -7.28 24.48 8.83
C VAL A 40 -6.19 24.60 9.91
N MET A 41 -5.75 23.47 10.48
CA MET A 41 -4.75 23.48 11.54
C MET A 41 -3.33 23.80 11.02
N VAL A 42 -2.98 23.37 9.81
CA VAL A 42 -1.72 23.76 9.16
C VAL A 42 -1.71 25.25 8.83
N LEU A 43 -2.81 25.81 8.31
CA LEU A 43 -2.96 27.26 8.11
C LEU A 43 -2.81 28.02 9.43
N SER A 44 -3.47 27.53 10.49
CA SER A 44 -3.39 28.11 11.82
C SER A 44 -1.95 28.10 12.33
N ALA A 45 -1.25 26.97 12.24
CA ALA A 45 0.13 26.80 12.71
C ALA A 45 1.16 27.63 11.93
N SER A 46 1.15 27.54 10.59
CA SER A 46 2.21 28.13 9.75
C SER A 46 2.19 29.65 9.67
N SER A 47 1.07 30.28 10.07
CA SER A 47 0.84 31.72 9.95
C SER A 47 1.83 32.59 10.72
N VAL A 48 2.51 32.05 11.74
CA VAL A 48 3.48 32.78 12.59
C VAL A 48 4.92 32.47 12.18
N GLU A 49 5.31 31.19 12.08
CA GLU A 49 6.68 30.77 11.70
C GLU A 49 7.12 31.45 10.39
N ALA A 50 6.28 31.42 9.35
CA ALA A 50 6.61 31.96 8.03
C ALA A 50 6.59 33.50 7.92
N TYR A 51 6.19 34.23 8.97
CA TYR A 51 6.30 35.70 9.05
C TYR A 51 7.67 36.14 9.62
N ALA A 52 8.32 35.30 10.42
CA ALA A 52 9.62 35.60 11.03
C ALA A 52 10.78 35.50 10.01
N ASP A 53 10.75 34.50 9.13
CA ASP A 53 11.81 34.23 8.14
C ASP A 53 11.70 35.09 6.86
N GLY A 54 10.87 36.14 6.85
CA GLY A 54 10.70 37.04 5.70
C GLY A 54 10.00 36.42 4.48
N GLY A 55 9.42 35.24 4.62
CA GLY A 55 8.61 34.57 3.59
C GLY A 55 7.17 35.08 3.52
N SER A 56 6.36 34.47 2.66
CA SER A 56 4.90 34.64 2.74
C SER A 56 4.31 33.68 3.76
N ALA A 57 3.48 34.20 4.66
CA ALA A 57 2.82 33.44 5.75
C ALA A 57 1.95 32.26 5.25
N TYR A 58 1.62 32.25 3.95
CA TYR A 58 0.80 31.23 3.29
C TYR A 58 1.61 30.16 2.54
N SER A 59 2.94 30.26 2.45
CA SER A 59 3.78 29.36 1.65
C SER A 59 3.58 27.87 1.98
N LEU A 60 3.70 27.49 3.25
CA LEU A 60 3.46 26.12 3.74
C LEU A 60 2.01 25.66 3.53
N PHE A 61 1.04 26.55 3.77
CA PHE A 61 -0.38 26.26 3.54
C PHE A 61 -0.70 26.01 2.06
N VAL A 62 -0.19 26.86 1.16
CA VAL A 62 -0.36 26.72 -0.30
C VAL A 62 0.26 25.41 -0.77
N GLN A 63 1.46 25.07 -0.28
CA GLN A 63 2.09 23.78 -0.59
C GLN A 63 1.24 22.60 -0.09
N GLN A 64 0.79 22.61 1.16
CA GLN A 64 -0.09 21.57 1.72
C GLN A 64 -1.42 21.47 0.96
N ALA A 65 -2.02 22.59 0.55
CA ALA A 65 -3.24 22.64 -0.25
C ALA A 65 -3.05 22.06 -1.67
N ILE A 66 -1.92 22.33 -2.31
CA ILE A 66 -1.54 21.71 -3.58
C ILE A 66 -1.40 20.18 -3.43
N TYR A 67 -0.75 19.70 -2.36
CA TYR A 67 -0.68 18.26 -2.08
C TYR A 67 -2.01 17.64 -1.68
N ALA A 68 -2.91 18.38 -1.01
CA ALA A 68 -4.28 17.95 -0.73
C ALA A 68 -5.10 17.80 -2.02
N ALA A 69 -4.98 18.75 -2.96
CA ALA A 69 -5.61 18.67 -4.29
C ALA A 69 -5.07 17.50 -5.11
N LEU A 70 -3.75 17.30 -5.14
CA LEU A 70 -3.11 16.13 -5.75
C LEU A 70 -3.61 14.83 -5.10
N GLY A 71 -3.70 14.78 -3.77
CA GLY A 71 -4.25 13.66 -3.02
C GLY A 71 -5.71 13.37 -3.33
N ALA A 72 -6.55 14.39 -3.52
CA ALA A 72 -7.95 14.24 -3.94
C ALA A 72 -8.05 13.66 -5.37
N VAL A 73 -7.18 14.08 -6.29
CA VAL A 73 -7.05 13.48 -7.62
C VAL A 73 -6.62 12.02 -7.53
N LEU A 74 -5.62 11.69 -6.69
CA LEU A 74 -5.16 10.32 -6.47
C LEU A 74 -6.25 9.43 -5.84
N PHE A 75 -7.01 9.94 -4.86
CA PHE A 75 -8.18 9.27 -4.27
C PHE A 75 -9.22 8.93 -5.34
N TYR A 76 -9.55 9.89 -6.21
CA TYR A 76 -10.50 9.71 -7.31
C TYR A 76 -10.00 8.72 -8.39
N LEU A 77 -8.70 8.75 -8.72
CA LEU A 77 -8.08 7.75 -9.60
C LEU A 77 -8.13 6.35 -8.96
N ALA A 78 -7.87 6.23 -7.67
CA ALA A 78 -7.98 4.96 -6.94
C ALA A 78 -9.41 4.38 -6.93
N LEU A 79 -10.46 5.21 -6.93
CA LEU A 79 -11.85 4.77 -7.13
C LEU A 79 -12.15 4.24 -8.54
N ARG A 80 -11.32 4.60 -9.53
CA ARG A 80 -11.50 4.23 -10.95
C ARG A 80 -10.60 3.09 -11.40
N ILE A 81 -9.49 2.82 -10.71
CA ILE A 81 -8.62 1.67 -11.00
C ILE A 81 -9.38 0.36 -10.73
N PRO A 82 -9.49 -0.56 -11.70
CA PRO A 82 -10.04 -1.89 -11.44
C PRO A 82 -9.13 -2.65 -10.47
N LEU A 83 -9.68 -3.12 -9.35
CA LEU A 83 -8.91 -3.80 -8.29
C LEU A 83 -8.21 -5.08 -8.77
N ARG A 84 -8.70 -5.67 -9.87
CA ARG A 84 -8.03 -6.74 -10.63
C ARG A 84 -6.71 -6.30 -11.26
N ARG A 85 -6.65 -5.12 -11.88
CA ARG A 85 -5.40 -4.54 -12.44
C ARG A 85 -4.42 -4.18 -11.32
N LEU A 86 -4.90 -3.57 -10.25
CA LEU A 86 -4.10 -3.25 -9.06
C LEU A 86 -3.43 -4.51 -8.48
N ARG A 87 -4.15 -5.63 -8.42
CA ARG A 87 -3.61 -6.93 -7.99
C ARG A 87 -2.56 -7.47 -8.96
N GLN A 88 -2.84 -7.46 -10.26
CA GLN A 88 -1.91 -7.94 -11.30
C GLN A 88 -0.59 -7.13 -11.34
N LEU A 89 -0.66 -5.82 -11.13
CA LEU A 89 0.50 -4.93 -11.13
C LEU A 89 1.19 -4.82 -9.77
N SER A 90 0.69 -5.49 -8.72
CA SER A 90 1.16 -5.32 -7.35
C SER A 90 2.66 -5.62 -7.15
N PHE A 91 3.16 -6.74 -7.70
CA PHE A 91 4.59 -7.07 -7.63
C PHE A 91 5.46 -6.12 -8.46
N PRO A 92 5.15 -5.82 -9.75
CA PRO A 92 5.86 -4.78 -10.50
C PRO A 92 5.91 -3.41 -9.80
N LEU A 93 4.80 -2.95 -9.20
CA LEU A 93 4.75 -1.68 -8.47
C LEU A 93 5.58 -1.74 -7.17
N PHE A 94 5.55 -2.87 -6.44
CA PHE A 94 6.39 -3.09 -5.27
C PHE A 94 7.88 -3.06 -5.65
N ALA A 95 8.29 -3.83 -6.66
CA ALA A 95 9.67 -3.84 -7.16
C ALA A 95 10.14 -2.45 -7.61
N LEU A 96 9.30 -1.69 -8.34
CA LEU A 96 9.59 -0.32 -8.74
C LEU A 96 9.78 0.61 -7.53
N SER A 97 8.94 0.49 -6.49
CA SER A 97 9.11 1.28 -5.26
C SER A 97 10.36 0.89 -4.44
N VAL A 98 10.79 -0.38 -4.48
CA VAL A 98 12.07 -0.81 -3.90
C VAL A 98 13.25 -0.23 -4.68
N VAL A 99 13.19 -0.19 -6.03
CA VAL A 99 14.17 0.54 -6.85
C VAL A 99 14.20 2.02 -6.48
N GLY A 100 13.04 2.65 -6.25
CA GLY A 100 12.96 4.03 -5.74
C GLY A 100 13.68 4.26 -4.40
N LEU A 101 13.62 3.30 -3.47
CA LEU A 101 14.37 3.35 -2.20
C LEU A 101 15.90 3.23 -2.39
N VAL A 102 16.35 2.54 -3.44
CA VAL A 102 17.77 2.46 -3.80
C VAL A 102 18.21 3.76 -4.48
N LEU A 103 17.44 4.25 -5.46
CA LEU A 103 17.75 5.48 -6.20
C LEU A 103 17.91 6.70 -5.29
N VAL A 104 17.07 6.85 -4.26
CA VAL A 104 17.14 8.01 -3.34
C VAL A 104 18.37 8.00 -2.42
N LEU A 105 19.10 6.89 -2.29
CA LEU A 105 20.39 6.86 -1.58
C LEU A 105 21.51 7.50 -2.43
N ILE A 106 21.39 7.45 -3.76
CA ILE A 106 22.44 7.83 -4.71
C ILE A 106 22.68 9.36 -4.69
N PRO A 107 23.94 9.83 -4.59
CA PRO A 107 24.27 11.24 -4.78
C PRO A 107 23.77 11.77 -6.14
N GLY A 108 23.13 12.93 -6.13
CA GLY A 108 22.59 13.57 -7.35
C GLY A 108 21.17 13.15 -7.73
N ILE A 109 20.62 12.07 -7.16
CA ILE A 109 19.21 11.68 -7.32
C ILE A 109 18.40 11.99 -6.05
N GLY A 110 18.92 11.59 -4.89
CA GLY A 110 18.30 11.93 -3.60
C GLY A 110 18.73 13.30 -3.10
N SER A 111 17.77 14.21 -2.89
CA SER A 111 18.04 15.50 -2.25
C SER A 111 18.37 15.30 -0.77
N ARG A 112 19.31 16.12 -0.25
CA ARG A 112 19.66 16.12 1.18
C ARG A 112 18.83 17.18 1.90
N VAL A 113 17.99 16.75 2.82
CA VAL A 113 17.22 17.61 3.73
C VAL A 113 17.49 17.15 5.15
N ASN A 114 17.83 18.07 6.05
CA ASN A 114 18.16 17.80 7.46
C ASN A 114 19.16 16.63 7.63
N GLY A 115 20.24 16.67 6.84
CA GLY A 115 21.33 15.68 6.85
C GLY A 115 21.06 14.35 6.12
N ALA A 116 19.81 14.02 5.81
CA ALA A 116 19.43 12.72 5.23
C ALA A 116 18.99 12.83 3.76
N ARG A 117 19.24 11.78 2.95
CA ARG A 117 18.58 11.60 1.65
C ARG A 117 17.35 10.71 1.83
N ARG A 118 16.17 11.29 1.60
CA ARG A 118 14.85 10.62 1.75
C ARG A 118 13.87 10.98 0.64
N TRP A 119 14.17 12.04 -0.13
CA TRP A 119 13.29 12.66 -1.10
C TRP A 119 13.94 12.66 -2.49
N ILE A 120 13.13 12.43 -3.51
CA ILE A 120 13.49 12.68 -4.92
C ILE A 120 12.74 13.93 -5.33
N ASP A 121 13.49 14.96 -5.70
CA ASP A 121 12.94 16.24 -6.13
C ASP A 121 12.66 16.24 -7.64
N LEU A 122 11.46 16.69 -8.02
CA LEU A 122 11.01 16.86 -9.40
C LEU A 122 10.80 18.36 -9.73
N GLY A 123 11.39 19.25 -8.94
CA GLY A 123 11.36 20.71 -9.10
C GLY A 123 10.07 21.37 -8.60
N VAL A 124 8.91 20.85 -9.02
CA VAL A 124 7.58 21.35 -8.58
C VAL A 124 7.01 20.49 -7.44
N PHE A 125 7.39 19.20 -7.38
CA PHE A 125 6.92 18.25 -6.39
C PHE A 125 8.09 17.42 -5.86
N SER A 126 8.07 17.10 -4.58
CA SER A 126 9.04 16.21 -3.96
C SER A 126 8.37 14.89 -3.58
N ILE A 127 8.91 13.78 -4.03
CA ILE A 127 8.37 12.44 -3.80
C ILE A 127 9.28 11.70 -2.82
N GLN A 128 8.69 11.21 -1.73
CA GLN A 128 9.37 10.33 -0.76
C GLN A 128 9.07 8.87 -1.12
N PRO A 129 10.04 8.07 -1.65
CA PRO A 129 9.76 6.71 -2.12
C PRO A 129 9.28 5.75 -1.02
N SER A 130 9.61 6.04 0.24
CA SER A 130 9.15 5.28 1.40
C SER A 130 7.68 5.50 1.77
N GLU A 131 7.01 6.50 1.19
CA GLU A 131 5.53 6.59 1.24
C GLU A 131 4.90 5.62 0.25
N ILE A 132 5.42 5.58 -0.98
CA ILE A 132 4.95 4.68 -2.05
C ILE A 132 5.15 3.21 -1.63
N VAL A 133 6.32 2.86 -1.05
CA VAL A 133 6.62 1.47 -0.66
C VAL A 133 5.66 0.91 0.40
N LYS A 134 5.11 1.75 1.28
CA LYS A 134 4.11 1.31 2.28
C LYS A 134 2.83 0.85 1.56
N VAL A 135 2.33 1.64 0.60
CA VAL A 135 1.13 1.29 -0.18
C VAL A 135 1.38 0.06 -1.06
N THR A 136 2.51 -0.01 -1.76
CA THR A 136 2.81 -1.16 -2.63
C THR A 136 3.06 -2.45 -1.84
N LEU A 137 3.70 -2.37 -0.66
CA LEU A 137 3.87 -3.52 0.26
C LEU A 137 2.52 -4.01 0.80
N VAL A 138 1.60 -3.12 1.19
CA VAL A 138 0.23 -3.49 1.57
C VAL A 138 -0.47 -4.24 0.44
N VAL A 139 -0.44 -3.69 -0.79
CA VAL A 139 -1.13 -4.28 -1.94
C VAL A 139 -0.49 -5.62 -2.37
N TRP A 140 0.83 -5.69 -2.49
CA TRP A 140 1.54 -6.91 -2.88
C TRP A 140 1.47 -7.99 -1.80
N GLY A 141 1.70 -7.65 -0.53
CA GLY A 141 1.60 -8.57 0.59
C GLY A 141 0.20 -9.17 0.71
N ALA A 142 -0.85 -8.34 0.58
CA ALA A 142 -2.23 -8.82 0.54
C ALA A 142 -2.50 -9.75 -0.66
N HIS A 143 -1.91 -9.49 -1.83
CA HIS A 143 -2.04 -10.38 -2.99
C HIS A 143 -1.34 -11.73 -2.76
N LEU A 144 -0.10 -11.70 -2.28
CA LEU A 144 0.72 -12.87 -1.98
C LEU A 144 0.01 -13.79 -0.96
N LEU A 145 -0.42 -13.23 0.16
CA LEU A 145 -1.15 -13.93 1.22
C LEU A 145 -2.49 -14.50 0.73
N ALA A 146 -3.30 -13.70 0.01
CA ALA A 146 -4.58 -14.14 -0.54
C ALA A 146 -4.44 -15.26 -1.59
N SER A 147 -3.28 -15.35 -2.26
CA SER A 147 -2.97 -16.41 -3.22
C SER A 147 -2.53 -17.68 -2.50
N ARG A 148 -1.51 -17.60 -1.63
CA ARG A 148 -0.99 -18.77 -0.89
C ARG A 148 -2.02 -19.44 0.03
N ARG A 149 -2.89 -18.66 0.68
CA ARG A 149 -3.98 -19.19 1.52
C ARG A 149 -5.02 -19.99 0.72
N SER A 150 -5.10 -19.77 -0.61
CA SER A 150 -5.95 -20.54 -1.53
C SER A 150 -5.32 -21.86 -2.00
N GLU A 151 -4.04 -22.09 -1.73
CA GLU A 151 -3.25 -23.24 -2.19
C GLU A 151 -2.99 -24.26 -1.08
N HIS A 152 -3.55 -24.05 0.12
CA HIS A 152 -3.21 -24.75 1.37
C HIS A 152 -1.69 -24.75 1.67
N ALA A 153 -0.98 -23.71 1.22
CA ALA A 153 0.46 -23.57 1.39
C ALA A 153 0.86 -23.47 2.87
N SER A 154 2.06 -23.95 3.20
CA SER A 154 2.59 -23.92 4.56
C SER A 154 2.81 -22.49 5.04
N LEU A 155 2.79 -22.29 6.37
CA LEU A 155 3.21 -21.02 6.98
C LEU A 155 4.63 -20.62 6.54
N LYS A 156 5.51 -21.60 6.23
CA LYS A 156 6.84 -21.35 5.66
C LYS A 156 6.76 -20.74 4.26
N ASP A 157 5.91 -21.26 3.38
CA ASP A 157 5.75 -20.79 1.99
C ASP A 157 5.13 -19.38 1.88
N ILE A 158 4.48 -18.95 2.96
CA ILE A 158 3.96 -17.60 3.18
C ILE A 158 5.06 -16.66 3.74
N LEU A 159 5.82 -17.13 4.75
CA LEU A 159 6.88 -16.36 5.40
C LEU A 159 8.07 -16.06 4.49
N VAL A 160 8.56 -17.08 3.76
CA VAL A 160 9.78 -17.02 2.93
C VAL A 160 9.76 -15.90 1.88
N PRO A 161 8.66 -15.63 1.15
CA PRO A 161 8.63 -14.47 0.25
C PRO A 161 8.37 -13.13 0.96
N LEU A 162 7.49 -13.09 1.98
CA LEU A 162 7.01 -11.82 2.54
C LEU A 162 8.00 -11.18 3.53
N VAL A 163 8.58 -11.97 4.44
CA VAL A 163 9.43 -11.42 5.51
C VAL A 163 10.77 -10.87 4.98
N PRO A 164 11.54 -11.57 4.12
CA PRO A 164 12.76 -11.01 3.55
C PRO A 164 12.50 -9.75 2.70
N ALA A 165 11.38 -9.68 1.98
CA ALA A 165 10.99 -8.48 1.23
C ALA A 165 10.68 -7.29 2.17
N GLY A 166 9.94 -7.52 3.26
CA GLY A 166 9.70 -6.50 4.28
C GLY A 166 10.97 -6.05 5.00
N LEU A 167 11.86 -6.99 5.35
CA LEU A 167 13.15 -6.70 6.00
C LEU A 167 14.10 -5.92 5.06
N LEU A 168 14.10 -6.23 3.76
CA LEU A 168 14.85 -5.46 2.76
C LEU A 168 14.35 -4.00 2.68
N VAL A 169 13.03 -3.78 2.68
CA VAL A 169 12.45 -2.43 2.73
C VAL A 169 12.84 -1.70 4.01
N CYS A 170 12.76 -2.36 5.18
CA CYS A 170 13.22 -1.77 6.44
C CYS A 170 14.71 -1.41 6.40
N LEU A 171 15.57 -2.30 5.90
CA LEU A 171 17.02 -2.06 5.77
C LEU A 171 17.31 -0.83 4.90
N LEU A 172 16.69 -0.72 3.72
CA LEU A 172 16.85 0.42 2.82
C LEU A 172 16.39 1.75 3.44
N ILE A 173 15.36 1.73 4.30
CA ILE A 173 14.86 2.94 4.99
C ILE A 173 15.72 3.29 6.22
N VAL A 174 16.29 2.31 6.92
CA VAL A 174 17.30 2.52 7.98
C VAL A 174 18.58 3.15 7.43
N LEU A 175 18.95 2.81 6.18
CA LEU A 175 20.05 3.45 5.44
C LEU A 175 19.74 4.89 4.98
N GLN A 176 18.49 5.36 5.09
CA GLN A 176 18.07 6.76 4.88
C GLN A 176 17.93 7.54 6.21
N PRO A 177 18.69 7.15 7.26
CA PRO A 177 18.41 7.37 8.67
C PRO A 177 16.94 7.59 9.09
N ASN A 178 15.97 6.83 8.57
CA ASN A 178 14.54 7.14 8.71
C ASN A 178 13.81 6.13 9.65
N LEU A 179 14.00 6.30 10.95
CA LEU A 179 13.41 5.41 11.97
C LEU A 179 11.86 5.44 11.96
N SER A 180 11.25 6.61 11.85
CA SER A 180 9.79 6.74 11.87
C SER A 180 9.12 5.95 10.74
N THR A 181 9.63 6.08 9.52
CA THR A 181 9.06 5.33 8.38
C THR A 181 9.41 3.84 8.44
N THR A 182 10.53 3.47 9.08
CA THR A 182 10.86 2.05 9.38
C THR A 182 9.82 1.44 10.32
N ILE A 183 9.41 2.16 11.37
CA ILE A 183 8.33 1.73 12.29
C ILE A 183 7.01 1.57 11.52
N ALA A 184 6.66 2.51 10.65
CA ALA A 184 5.45 2.42 9.82
C ALA A 184 5.43 1.19 8.90
N VAL A 185 6.56 0.86 8.25
CA VAL A 185 6.71 -0.38 7.46
C VAL A 185 6.65 -1.62 8.36
N GLY A 186 7.22 -1.56 9.57
CA GLY A 186 7.10 -2.61 10.57
C GLY A 186 5.65 -2.92 10.94
N ILE A 187 4.81 -1.89 11.10
CA ILE A 187 3.36 -2.05 11.33
C ILE A 187 2.66 -2.67 10.12
N VAL A 188 2.99 -2.23 8.89
CA VAL A 188 2.47 -2.86 7.65
C VAL A 188 2.80 -4.35 7.62
N LEU A 189 4.07 -4.73 7.85
CA LEU A 189 4.51 -6.12 7.84
C LEU A 189 3.83 -6.94 8.94
N ALA A 190 3.77 -6.42 10.16
CA ALA A 190 3.10 -7.08 11.29
C ALA A 190 1.61 -7.30 11.01
N ALA A 191 0.90 -6.29 10.49
CA ALA A 191 -0.52 -6.39 10.16
C ALA A 191 -0.78 -7.40 9.03
N LEU A 192 0.05 -7.42 7.98
CA LEU A 192 -0.02 -8.43 6.91
C LEU A 192 0.11 -9.85 7.48
N LEU A 193 1.11 -10.09 8.32
CA LEU A 193 1.33 -11.40 8.95
C LEU A 193 0.19 -11.79 9.90
N TRP A 194 -0.36 -10.82 10.65
CA TRP A 194 -1.43 -11.03 11.63
C TRP A 194 -2.73 -11.46 10.94
N PHE A 195 -3.21 -10.64 9.99
CA PHE A 195 -4.43 -10.98 9.22
C PHE A 195 -4.20 -12.15 8.24
N GLY A 196 -2.94 -12.40 7.85
CA GLY A 196 -2.52 -13.62 7.16
C GLY A 196 -2.86 -14.89 7.94
N GLY A 197 -2.82 -14.85 9.27
CA GLY A 197 -3.14 -15.94 10.18
C GLY A 197 -1.93 -16.62 10.81
N LEU A 198 -0.83 -15.89 11.00
CA LEU A 198 0.37 -16.43 11.65
C LEU A 198 0.19 -16.57 13.18
N PRO A 199 0.87 -17.54 13.82
CA PRO A 199 0.68 -17.80 15.24
C PRO A 199 1.15 -16.63 16.13
N VAL A 200 0.34 -16.30 17.14
CA VAL A 200 0.60 -15.21 18.12
C VAL A 200 1.99 -15.30 18.76
N ARG A 201 2.53 -16.53 18.93
CA ARG A 201 3.90 -16.78 19.40
C ARG A 201 4.95 -15.96 18.63
N LEU A 202 4.84 -15.83 17.30
CA LEU A 202 5.77 -15.05 16.48
C LEU A 202 5.71 -13.55 16.84
N PHE A 203 4.52 -13.02 17.11
CA PHE A 203 4.35 -11.63 17.52
C PHE A 203 4.91 -11.36 18.91
N VAL A 204 4.78 -12.31 19.83
CA VAL A 204 5.45 -12.27 21.14
C VAL A 204 6.98 -12.29 20.96
N THR A 205 7.53 -13.15 20.09
CA THR A 205 8.98 -13.15 19.79
C THR A 205 9.44 -11.82 19.20
N ILE A 206 8.71 -11.25 18.24
CA ILE A 206 9.04 -9.96 17.61
C ILE A 206 8.97 -8.81 18.63
N ALA A 207 7.94 -8.79 19.49
CA ALA A 207 7.79 -7.79 20.54
C ALA A 207 8.95 -7.87 21.56
N ILE A 208 9.29 -9.07 22.04
CA ILE A 208 10.42 -9.30 22.96
C ILE A 208 11.74 -8.89 22.30
N SER A 209 12.02 -9.29 21.05
CA SER A 209 13.24 -8.86 20.36
C SER A 209 13.29 -7.35 20.11
N GLY A 210 12.13 -6.70 19.90
CA GLY A 210 12.01 -5.26 19.77
C GLY A 210 12.33 -4.53 21.08
N VAL A 211 11.82 -5.03 22.22
CA VAL A 211 12.14 -4.51 23.56
C VAL A 211 13.62 -4.69 23.90
N ILE A 212 14.20 -5.87 23.61
CA ILE A 212 15.63 -6.12 23.81
C ILE A 212 16.47 -5.18 22.94
N ALA A 213 16.13 -5.01 21.66
CA ALA A 213 16.82 -4.08 20.76
C ALA A 213 16.70 -2.62 21.23
N ALA A 214 15.54 -2.20 21.74
CA ALA A 214 15.35 -0.87 22.32
C ALA A 214 16.19 -0.66 23.60
N ALA A 215 16.27 -1.66 24.47
CA ALA A 215 17.12 -1.61 25.67
C ALA A 215 18.62 -1.53 25.31
N VAL A 216 19.09 -2.34 24.37
CA VAL A 216 20.47 -2.27 23.86
C VAL A 216 20.76 -0.90 23.22
N LEU A 217 19.82 -0.34 22.46
CA LEU A 217 19.96 1.00 21.88
C LEU A 217 19.96 2.12 22.93
N ALA A 218 19.23 1.98 24.04
CA ALA A 218 19.26 2.93 25.16
C ALA A 218 20.60 2.92 25.92
N LEU A 219 21.24 1.75 26.00
CA LEU A 219 22.53 1.54 26.65
C LEU A 219 23.74 1.90 25.75
N SER A 220 23.60 1.78 24.43
CA SER A 220 24.57 2.30 23.46
C SER A 220 24.74 3.83 23.55
N ALA A 221 25.68 4.41 22.81
CA ALA A 221 25.96 5.85 22.83
C ALA A 221 25.53 6.57 21.55
N GLY A 222 24.94 7.76 21.70
CA GLY A 222 24.60 8.71 20.64
C GLY A 222 23.10 8.81 20.37
N TYR A 223 22.68 9.80 19.55
CA TYR A 223 21.31 10.36 19.38
C TYR A 223 20.07 9.48 19.64
N ARG A 224 20.13 8.16 19.39
CA ARG A 224 19.06 7.19 19.69
C ARG A 224 18.98 6.79 21.17
N SER A 225 20.12 6.66 21.86
CA SER A 225 20.14 6.50 23.33
C SER A 225 19.58 7.73 24.00
N ASP A 226 19.93 8.90 23.46
CA ASP A 226 19.70 10.19 24.12
C ASP A 226 18.20 10.49 24.16
N ARG A 227 17.45 10.24 23.07
CA ARG A 227 15.98 10.30 23.07
C ARG A 227 15.32 9.29 24.01
N MET A 228 15.92 8.12 24.24
CA MET A 228 15.34 7.09 25.13
C MET A 228 15.62 7.42 26.60
N ARG A 229 16.82 7.92 26.92
CA ARG A 229 17.21 8.41 28.25
C ARG A 229 16.38 9.64 28.62
N ALA A 230 16.25 10.59 27.71
CA ALA A 230 15.41 11.78 27.88
C ALA A 230 13.95 11.41 28.18
N PHE A 231 13.38 10.42 27.48
CA PHE A 231 12.02 9.94 27.75
C PHE A 231 11.86 9.32 29.16
N PHE A 232 12.83 8.56 29.65
CA PHE A 232 12.80 8.00 31.01
C PHE A 232 13.14 9.01 32.10
N ASN A 233 13.96 10.01 31.81
CA ASN A 233 14.33 11.11 32.70
C ASN A 233 13.89 12.46 32.11
N PRO A 234 12.60 12.84 32.18
CA PRO A 234 12.10 14.09 31.58
C PRO A 234 12.79 15.38 32.06
N GLY A 235 13.32 15.38 33.29
CA GLY A 235 13.91 16.55 33.95
C GLY A 235 15.38 16.81 33.65
N ASP A 236 16.13 15.85 33.10
CA ASP A 236 17.59 15.95 32.96
C ASP A 236 18.02 16.92 31.85
N ASP A 237 17.20 17.06 30.80
CA ASP A 237 17.46 17.92 29.64
C ASP A 237 16.18 18.63 29.16
N PRO A 238 15.69 19.65 29.90
CA PRO A 238 14.46 20.36 29.58
C PRO A 238 14.59 21.31 28.38
N GLN A 239 15.80 21.58 27.87
CA GLN A 239 16.05 22.53 26.77
C GLN A 239 16.51 21.85 25.46
N GLY A 240 17.06 20.64 25.52
CA GLY A 240 17.43 19.82 24.37
C GLY A 240 16.38 18.78 24.01
N ALA A 241 16.69 17.50 24.27
CA ALA A 241 15.95 16.35 23.75
C ALA A 241 14.49 16.26 24.24
N ASN A 242 14.18 16.71 25.47
CA ASN A 242 12.81 16.71 25.99
C ASN A 242 12.01 17.97 25.65
N TYR A 243 12.63 19.06 25.20
CA TYR A 243 11.97 20.35 25.00
C TYR A 243 10.67 20.22 24.20
N GLN A 244 10.73 19.60 23.01
CA GLN A 244 9.55 19.42 22.15
C GLN A 244 8.43 18.61 22.84
N ALA A 245 8.76 17.59 23.63
CA ALA A 245 7.78 16.76 24.34
C ALA A 245 7.17 17.50 25.55
N MET A 246 7.95 18.33 26.24
CA MET A 246 7.51 19.16 27.36
C MET A 246 6.56 20.27 26.89
N GLN A 247 6.97 21.00 25.85
CA GLN A 247 6.22 22.10 25.26
C GLN A 247 4.89 21.62 24.64
N ALA A 248 4.88 20.42 24.06
CA ALA A 248 3.64 19.76 23.61
C ALA A 248 2.68 19.47 24.77
N LYS A 249 3.17 18.96 25.91
CA LYS A 249 2.35 18.74 27.11
C LYS A 249 1.79 20.04 27.69
N PHE A 250 2.59 21.12 27.75
CA PHE A 250 2.11 22.42 28.18
C PHE A 250 1.02 22.97 27.25
N SER A 251 1.21 22.88 25.93
CA SER A 251 0.20 23.27 24.93
C SER A 251 -1.13 22.51 25.10
N LEU A 252 -1.07 21.21 25.42
CA LEU A 252 -2.26 20.39 25.70
C LEU A 252 -2.98 20.81 27.00
N ALA A 253 -2.23 21.12 28.06
CA ALA A 253 -2.80 21.61 29.32
C ALA A 253 -3.43 23.01 29.16
N ASP A 254 -2.77 23.85 28.37
CA ASP A 254 -3.10 25.26 28.10
C ASP A 254 -4.46 25.47 27.40
N GLY A 255 -4.97 24.48 26.65
CA GLY A 255 -6.25 24.55 25.95
C GLY A 255 -7.47 24.10 26.77
N GLY A 256 -7.28 23.35 27.86
CA GLY A 256 -8.38 22.85 28.69
C GLY A 256 -9.46 22.09 27.91
N ILE A 257 -10.74 22.35 28.23
CA ILE A 257 -11.88 21.65 27.58
C ILE A 257 -12.21 22.25 26.21
N TRP A 258 -12.27 23.59 26.12
CA TRP A 258 -12.83 24.33 24.98
C TRP A 258 -11.80 24.87 23.98
N GLY A 259 -10.53 24.90 24.36
CA GLY A 259 -9.45 25.52 23.59
C GLY A 259 -9.35 27.03 23.80
N ARG A 260 -8.24 27.60 23.33
CA ARG A 260 -8.00 29.06 23.29
C ARG A 260 -8.65 29.75 22.09
N GLY A 261 -9.23 28.98 21.17
CA GLY A 261 -9.76 29.45 19.89
C GLY A 261 -8.76 29.27 18.76
N LEU A 262 -9.29 29.06 17.55
CA LEU A 262 -8.50 28.97 16.31
C LEU A 262 -7.70 30.25 16.09
N GLY A 263 -6.44 30.10 15.72
CA GLY A 263 -5.49 31.20 15.55
C GLY A 263 -4.69 31.56 16.80
N GLN A 264 -5.20 31.28 18.00
CA GLN A 264 -4.69 31.84 19.27
C GLN A 264 -3.64 30.98 20.00
N SER A 265 -3.20 29.85 19.44
CA SER A 265 -2.17 29.03 20.09
C SER A 265 -0.83 29.76 20.23
N ARG A 266 -0.26 29.75 21.45
CA ARG A 266 1.03 30.36 21.78
C ARG A 266 2.21 29.49 21.32
N ALA A 267 2.00 28.18 21.13
CA ALA A 267 3.02 27.24 20.65
C ALA A 267 3.69 27.67 19.32
N LYS A 268 2.98 28.45 18.50
CA LYS A 268 3.40 28.90 17.15
C LYS A 268 4.58 29.88 17.13
N TRP A 269 4.85 30.56 18.23
CA TRP A 269 5.90 31.59 18.31
C TRP A 269 7.29 30.96 18.52
N ASN A 270 7.64 29.98 17.68
CA ASN A 270 8.81 29.09 17.81
C ASN A 270 8.93 28.32 19.15
N TYR A 271 7.90 28.35 19.99
CA TYR A 271 7.87 27.68 21.31
C TYR A 271 7.79 26.15 21.19
N LEU A 272 7.36 25.62 20.03
CA LEU A 272 7.34 24.19 19.69
C LEU A 272 7.88 23.95 18.26
N PRO A 273 9.18 23.70 18.08
CA PRO A 273 9.78 23.55 16.75
C PRO A 273 9.24 22.35 15.95
N ASN A 274 8.96 22.55 14.66
CA ASN A 274 8.31 21.58 13.75
C ASN A 274 6.85 21.25 14.14
N SER A 275 6.16 22.15 14.85
CA SER A 275 4.78 21.94 15.32
C SER A 275 3.79 21.61 14.20
N HIS A 276 3.96 22.20 13.01
CA HIS A 276 3.12 21.94 11.84
C HIS A 276 3.23 20.49 11.29
N ASN A 277 4.38 19.82 11.47
CA ASN A 277 4.60 18.45 11.01
C ASN A 277 4.24 17.44 12.11
N ASP A 278 5.07 17.34 13.15
CA ASP A 278 5.05 16.20 14.07
C ASP A 278 4.13 16.42 15.27
N PHE A 279 4.04 17.66 15.78
CA PHE A 279 3.29 17.99 17.00
C PHE A 279 1.95 18.70 16.76
N ILE A 280 1.36 18.58 15.56
CA ILE A 280 0.12 19.31 15.23
C ILE A 280 -1.05 18.97 16.16
N PHE A 281 -1.05 17.76 16.75
CA PHE A 281 -2.04 17.35 17.76
C PHE A 281 -1.96 18.18 19.06
N ALA A 282 -0.79 18.73 19.41
CA ALA A 282 -0.64 19.66 20.53
C ALA A 282 -1.31 21.00 20.24
N ILE A 283 -1.17 21.52 19.01
CA ILE A 283 -1.84 22.75 18.55
C ILE A 283 -3.36 22.54 18.52
N ILE A 284 -3.83 21.36 18.08
CA ILE A 284 -5.25 21.00 18.13
C ILE A 284 -5.77 21.03 19.57
N GLY A 285 -5.02 20.49 20.53
CA GLY A 285 -5.39 20.56 21.94
C GLY A 285 -5.34 21.98 22.52
N GLU A 286 -4.39 22.83 22.11
CA GLU A 286 -4.35 24.22 22.58
C GLU A 286 -5.49 25.07 22.00
N GLU A 287 -5.77 24.98 20.70
CA GLU A 287 -6.75 25.85 20.02
C GLU A 287 -8.20 25.36 20.13
N LEU A 288 -8.42 24.05 20.10
CA LEU A 288 -9.74 23.40 20.10
C LEU A 288 -10.02 22.58 21.37
N GLY A 289 -9.08 22.55 22.31
CA GLY A 289 -9.24 21.90 23.61
C GLY A 289 -9.34 20.38 23.52
N PHE A 290 -9.76 19.79 24.64
CA PHE A 290 -10.16 18.39 24.72
C PHE A 290 -11.17 18.00 23.63
N LEU A 291 -12.11 18.89 23.27
CA LEU A 291 -13.11 18.63 22.23
C LEU A 291 -12.47 18.42 20.84
N GLY A 292 -11.46 19.21 20.47
CA GLY A 292 -10.70 19.01 19.24
C GLY A 292 -9.92 17.69 19.23
N CYS A 293 -9.22 17.37 20.32
CA CYS A 293 -8.53 16.09 20.48
C CYS A 293 -9.50 14.90 20.43
N ALA A 294 -10.66 15.00 21.08
CA ALA A 294 -11.71 13.98 21.08
C ALA A 294 -12.34 13.79 19.68
N LEU A 295 -12.50 14.86 18.89
CA LEU A 295 -12.96 14.78 17.51
C LEU A 295 -11.97 14.00 16.63
N VAL A 296 -10.66 14.30 16.73
CA VAL A 296 -9.60 13.59 16.00
C VAL A 296 -9.59 12.10 16.38
N LEU A 297 -9.59 11.80 17.69
CA LEU A 297 -9.65 10.43 18.20
C LEU A 297 -10.91 9.69 17.74
N GLY A 298 -12.06 10.36 17.76
CA GLY A 298 -13.34 9.83 17.27
C GLY A 298 -13.33 9.52 15.78
N LEU A 299 -12.72 10.36 14.95
CA LEU A 299 -12.56 10.13 13.52
C LEU A 299 -11.65 8.94 13.22
N PHE A 300 -10.53 8.77 13.96
CA PHE A 300 -9.68 7.58 13.84
C PHE A 300 -10.36 6.31 14.39
N ALA A 301 -11.11 6.38 15.48
CA ALA A 301 -11.89 5.24 15.99
C ALA A 301 -12.98 4.81 14.99
N LEU A 302 -13.67 5.77 14.37
CA LEU A 302 -14.64 5.52 13.31
C LEU A 302 -13.97 4.95 12.04
N PHE A 303 -12.73 5.36 11.74
CA PHE A 303 -11.93 4.77 10.66
C PHE A 303 -11.59 3.31 10.93
N VAL A 304 -11.13 2.97 12.14
CA VAL A 304 -10.89 1.58 12.57
C VAL A 304 -12.15 0.74 12.42
N TYR A 305 -13.27 1.21 12.98
CA TYR A 305 -14.57 0.53 12.85
C TYR A 305 -14.93 0.30 11.38
N THR A 306 -14.83 1.33 10.54
CA THR A 306 -15.22 1.26 9.13
C THR A 306 -14.31 0.34 8.32
N GLY A 307 -12.99 0.43 8.49
CA GLY A 307 -12.00 -0.38 7.79
C GLY A 307 -12.08 -1.87 8.17
N LEU A 308 -12.21 -2.17 9.46
CA LEU A 308 -12.43 -3.55 9.93
C LEU A 308 -13.79 -4.08 9.47
N ARG A 309 -14.84 -3.25 9.45
CA ARG A 309 -16.16 -3.62 8.90
C ARG A 309 -16.07 -4.00 7.41
N ILE A 310 -15.40 -3.20 6.58
CA ILE A 310 -15.17 -3.50 5.16
C ILE A 310 -14.39 -4.80 5.02
N ALA A 311 -13.34 -5.00 5.84
CA ALA A 311 -12.53 -6.21 5.79
C ALA A 311 -13.34 -7.48 6.14
N VAL A 312 -14.16 -7.45 7.18
CA VAL A 312 -15.04 -8.57 7.58
C VAL A 312 -16.10 -8.86 6.51
N ARG A 313 -16.64 -7.84 5.85
CA ARG A 313 -17.66 -7.97 4.80
C ARG A 313 -17.10 -8.29 3.40
N SER A 314 -15.79 -8.18 3.20
CA SER A 314 -15.12 -8.46 1.92
C SER A 314 -15.09 -9.96 1.60
N ALA A 315 -15.82 -10.38 0.57
CA ALA A 315 -15.82 -11.76 0.08
C ALA A 315 -14.50 -12.15 -0.63
N ASP A 316 -13.75 -11.18 -1.17
CA ASP A 316 -12.43 -11.43 -1.74
C ASP A 316 -11.34 -11.37 -0.65
N PRO A 317 -10.58 -12.47 -0.41
CA PRO A 317 -9.53 -12.49 0.61
C PRO A 317 -8.45 -11.41 0.43
N PHE A 318 -8.19 -10.97 -0.81
CA PHE A 318 -7.26 -9.86 -1.08
C PHE A 318 -7.78 -8.54 -0.51
N LEU A 319 -9.07 -8.23 -0.69
CA LEU A 319 -9.66 -6.98 -0.20
C LEU A 319 -9.79 -6.97 1.32
N ARG A 320 -10.08 -8.13 1.93
CA ARG A 320 -10.03 -8.30 3.38
C ARG A 320 -8.65 -7.98 3.94
N LEU A 321 -7.60 -8.61 3.40
CA LEU A 321 -6.22 -8.42 3.88
C LEU A 321 -5.71 -7.00 3.63
N LEU A 322 -5.93 -6.46 2.43
CA LEU A 322 -5.53 -5.11 2.04
C LEU A 322 -6.16 -4.07 2.97
N THR A 323 -7.49 -4.16 3.17
CA THR A 323 -8.22 -3.14 3.95
C THR A 323 -7.86 -3.21 5.42
N ALA A 324 -7.81 -4.41 6.01
CA ALA A 324 -7.42 -4.58 7.41
C ALA A 324 -5.99 -4.06 7.66
N THR A 325 -5.03 -4.45 6.80
CA THR A 325 -3.64 -4.00 6.89
C THR A 325 -3.50 -2.49 6.77
N ALA A 326 -4.13 -1.88 5.76
CA ALA A 326 -4.06 -0.44 5.54
C ALA A 326 -4.68 0.35 6.71
N THR A 327 -5.81 -0.13 7.23
CA THR A 327 -6.47 0.45 8.41
C THR A 327 -5.57 0.38 9.64
N THR A 328 -4.94 -0.77 9.89
CA THR A 328 -4.01 -0.95 11.01
C THR A 328 -2.73 -0.13 10.87
N TRP A 329 -2.15 0.02 9.66
CA TRP A 329 -1.00 0.90 9.45
C TRP A 329 -1.35 2.37 9.72
N ILE A 330 -2.37 2.90 9.05
CA ILE A 330 -2.76 4.33 9.17
C ILE A 330 -3.14 4.65 10.62
N THR A 331 -3.92 3.78 11.27
CA THR A 331 -4.29 3.96 12.69
C THR A 331 -3.07 3.81 13.61
N GLY A 332 -2.21 2.81 13.39
CA GLY A 332 -1.00 2.61 14.21
C GLY A 332 -0.05 3.80 14.13
N GLN A 333 0.11 4.40 12.96
CA GLN A 333 0.87 5.65 12.79
C GLN A 333 0.22 6.82 13.54
N ALA A 334 -1.10 6.97 13.48
CA ALA A 334 -1.83 8.00 14.23
C ALA A 334 -1.74 7.82 15.75
N LEU A 335 -1.87 6.58 16.25
CA LEU A 335 -1.75 6.25 17.67
C LEU A 335 -0.34 6.48 18.20
N ILE A 336 0.70 6.23 17.41
CA ILE A 336 2.08 6.54 17.82
C ILE A 336 2.31 8.05 17.84
N ASN A 337 1.81 8.81 16.84
CA ASN A 337 1.87 10.28 16.84
C ASN A 337 1.23 10.84 18.12
N ILE A 338 -0.07 10.58 18.32
CA ILE A 338 -0.82 11.06 19.47
C ILE A 338 -0.16 10.60 20.78
N GLY A 339 0.29 9.33 20.83
CA GLY A 339 0.95 8.72 21.98
C GLY A 339 2.23 9.43 22.41
N TYR A 340 3.09 9.90 21.50
CA TYR A 340 4.26 10.70 21.90
C TYR A 340 3.94 12.17 22.18
N VAL A 341 2.91 12.73 21.54
CA VAL A 341 2.46 14.12 21.80
C VAL A 341 1.88 14.25 23.21
N VAL A 342 1.12 13.25 23.70
CA VAL A 342 0.70 13.19 25.13
C VAL A 342 1.79 12.64 26.05
N GLY A 343 2.90 12.15 25.49
CA GLY A 343 4.07 11.63 26.21
C GLY A 343 3.87 10.27 26.90
N LEU A 344 3.04 9.39 26.34
CA LEU A 344 2.99 7.95 26.63
C LEU A 344 4.05 7.15 25.86
N LEU A 345 4.65 7.74 24.83
CA LEU A 345 5.69 7.14 23.98
C LEU A 345 6.85 8.13 23.76
N PRO A 346 8.08 7.65 23.46
CA PRO A 346 9.18 8.53 23.06
C PRO A 346 8.90 9.20 21.70
N VAL A 347 9.42 10.42 21.50
CA VAL A 347 9.20 11.20 20.27
C VAL A 347 9.82 10.49 19.06
N THR A 348 8.97 9.97 18.17
CA THR A 348 9.42 9.19 16.99
C THR A 348 9.61 10.00 15.73
N GLY A 349 8.98 11.17 15.59
CA GLY A 349 8.91 11.90 14.31
C GLY A 349 8.03 11.19 13.27
N LEU A 350 6.91 10.61 13.73
CA LEU A 350 5.81 10.16 12.88
C LEU A 350 4.74 11.26 12.81
N GLN A 351 4.44 11.72 11.61
CA GLN A 351 3.35 12.63 11.29
C GLN A 351 1.96 11.98 11.47
N LEU A 352 0.96 12.78 11.86
CA LEU A 352 -0.44 12.38 12.01
C LEU A 352 -1.12 12.27 10.62
N PRO A 353 -1.55 11.07 10.18
CA PRO A 353 -2.07 10.88 8.82
C PRO A 353 -3.26 11.79 8.49
N LEU A 354 -3.27 12.35 7.27
CA LEU A 354 -4.23 13.35 6.76
C LEU A 354 -4.26 14.72 7.47
N VAL A 355 -3.75 14.84 8.70
CA VAL A 355 -3.86 16.06 9.51
C VAL A 355 -2.58 16.89 9.46
N SER A 356 -1.42 16.27 9.67
CA SER A 356 -0.10 16.93 9.67
C SER A 356 0.26 17.55 8.32
N ALA A 357 1.10 18.60 8.35
CA ALA A 357 1.91 18.95 7.20
C ALA A 357 2.82 17.77 6.81
N GLY A 358 2.92 17.50 5.50
CA GLY A 358 3.55 16.28 5.01
C GLY A 358 3.19 15.94 3.57
N GLY A 359 3.42 16.87 2.65
CA GLY A 359 2.85 16.89 1.29
C GLY A 359 2.73 15.54 0.57
N SER A 360 3.85 14.84 0.34
CA SER A 360 3.82 13.54 -0.37
C SER A 360 3.06 12.45 0.41
N SER A 361 3.15 12.45 1.74
CA SER A 361 2.46 11.49 2.61
C SER A 361 0.96 11.77 2.70
N LEU A 362 0.52 13.04 2.73
CA LEU A 362 -0.89 13.41 2.59
C LEU A 362 -1.47 12.86 1.28
N ALA A 363 -0.78 13.10 0.15
CA ALA A 363 -1.22 12.66 -1.16
C ALA A 363 -1.28 11.11 -1.28
N ILE A 364 -0.27 10.40 -0.76
CA ILE A 364 -0.22 8.93 -0.76
C ILE A 364 -1.17 8.30 0.27
N THR A 365 -1.46 8.96 1.39
CA THR A 365 -2.49 8.53 2.34
C THR A 365 -3.88 8.67 1.72
N LEU A 366 -4.17 9.78 1.03
CA LEU A 366 -5.41 9.95 0.27
C LEU A 366 -5.56 8.91 -0.85
N LEU A 367 -4.47 8.56 -1.55
CA LEU A 367 -4.46 7.42 -2.48
C LEU A 367 -4.90 6.11 -1.77
N MET A 368 -4.34 5.81 -0.60
CA MET A 368 -4.69 4.61 0.17
C MET A 368 -6.15 4.61 0.66
N PHE A 369 -6.65 5.74 1.17
CA PHE A 369 -8.06 5.92 1.50
C PHE A 369 -8.97 5.72 0.28
N GLY A 370 -8.55 6.16 -0.91
CA GLY A 370 -9.27 5.92 -2.17
C GLY A 370 -9.33 4.44 -2.56
N ILE A 371 -8.26 3.68 -2.33
CA ILE A 371 -8.24 2.22 -2.53
C ILE A 371 -9.16 1.52 -1.52
N ILE A 372 -9.18 1.96 -0.25
CA ILE A 372 -10.10 1.43 0.79
C ILE A 372 -11.56 1.73 0.41
N ALA A 373 -11.86 2.95 -0.06
CA ALA A 373 -13.19 3.31 -0.53
C ALA A 373 -13.60 2.50 -1.79
N ASN A 374 -12.67 2.17 -2.68
CA ASN A 374 -12.93 1.26 -3.81
C ASN A 374 -13.20 -0.18 -3.33
N ALA A 375 -12.46 -0.67 -2.32
CA ALA A 375 -12.73 -1.97 -1.69
C ALA A 375 -14.12 -2.02 -1.02
N ALA A 376 -14.56 -0.94 -0.37
CA ALA A 376 -15.90 -0.81 0.20
C ALA A 376 -17.02 -0.95 -0.85
N ARG A 377 -16.80 -0.45 -2.08
CA ARG A 377 -17.75 -0.64 -3.21
C ARG A 377 -17.81 -2.09 -3.71
N HIS A 378 -16.90 -2.96 -3.28
CA HIS A 378 -16.84 -4.39 -3.61
C HIS A 378 -17.31 -5.29 -2.43
N GLU A 379 -17.91 -4.73 -1.37
CA GLU A 379 -18.74 -5.52 -0.43
C GLU A 379 -19.91 -6.19 -1.18
N PRO A 380 -20.30 -7.46 -0.89
CA PRO A 380 -21.37 -8.15 -1.62
C PRO A 380 -22.71 -7.39 -1.64
N GLU A 381 -23.08 -6.77 -0.52
CA GLU A 381 -24.27 -5.91 -0.42
C GLU A 381 -24.17 -4.68 -1.35
N ALA A 382 -23.01 -3.99 -1.34
CA ALA A 382 -22.74 -2.82 -2.17
C ALA A 382 -22.80 -3.17 -3.66
N VAL A 383 -22.19 -4.29 -4.04
CA VAL A 383 -22.20 -4.84 -5.41
C VAL A 383 -23.63 -5.11 -5.87
N ALA A 384 -24.43 -5.80 -5.05
CA ALA A 384 -25.83 -6.09 -5.37
C ALA A 384 -26.66 -4.80 -5.57
N ALA A 385 -26.52 -3.82 -4.68
CA ALA A 385 -27.26 -2.55 -4.77
C ALA A 385 -26.88 -1.74 -6.01
N LEU A 386 -25.58 -1.66 -6.34
CA LEU A 386 -25.08 -0.93 -7.51
C LEU A 386 -25.47 -1.62 -8.83
N HIS A 387 -25.56 -2.95 -8.89
CA HIS A 387 -26.11 -3.64 -10.05
C HIS A 387 -27.64 -3.52 -10.16
N ALA A 388 -28.36 -3.48 -9.03
CA ALA A 388 -29.80 -3.19 -8.94
C ALA A 388 -30.17 -1.71 -9.20
N GLY A 389 -29.26 -0.89 -9.74
CA GLY A 389 -29.54 0.49 -10.13
C GLY A 389 -29.61 1.49 -8.99
N GLN A 390 -29.30 1.10 -7.74
CA GLN A 390 -29.23 2.00 -6.58
C GLN A 390 -27.92 2.85 -6.58
N ASP A 391 -27.51 3.29 -7.77
CA ASP A 391 -26.42 4.24 -8.00
C ASP A 391 -26.79 5.60 -7.41
N GLY A 392 -26.42 5.81 -6.14
CA GLY A 392 -26.62 7.07 -5.42
C GLY A 392 -25.99 8.26 -6.17
N ARG A 393 -26.57 9.46 -6.01
CA ARG A 393 -26.26 10.67 -6.79
C ARG A 393 -24.75 10.92 -6.97
N PHE A 394 -23.95 10.68 -5.91
CA PHE A 394 -22.49 10.80 -5.91
C PHE A 394 -21.76 9.82 -6.84
N SER A 395 -22.17 8.54 -6.88
CA SER A 395 -21.62 7.51 -7.80
C SER A 395 -21.83 7.90 -9.26
N ARG A 396 -23.02 8.44 -9.56
CA ARG A 396 -23.43 8.91 -10.89
C ARG A 396 -22.67 10.17 -11.31
N LEU A 397 -22.53 11.15 -10.40
CA LEU A 397 -21.77 12.39 -10.63
C LEU A 397 -20.30 12.11 -10.96
N LEU A 398 -19.64 11.26 -10.17
CA LEU A 398 -18.24 10.87 -10.37
C LEU A 398 -18.03 9.88 -11.54
N ARG A 399 -19.11 9.42 -12.20
CA ARG A 399 -19.13 8.41 -13.27
C ARG A 399 -18.25 7.20 -12.93
N LEU A 400 -18.45 6.62 -11.73
CA LEU A 400 -17.62 5.51 -11.25
C LEU A 400 -17.95 4.20 -11.98
N PRO A 401 -16.96 3.35 -12.29
CA PRO A 401 -17.22 2.03 -12.87
C PRO A 401 -18.01 1.15 -11.89
N LYS A 402 -18.90 0.29 -12.41
CA LYS A 402 -19.59 -0.71 -11.58
C LYS A 402 -18.59 -1.77 -11.09
N PRO A 403 -18.69 -2.23 -9.82
CA PRO A 403 -17.76 -3.19 -9.25
C PRO A 403 -17.89 -4.58 -9.87
N GLU A 404 -16.76 -5.29 -10.00
CA GLU A 404 -16.73 -6.69 -10.46
C GLU A 404 -17.27 -7.62 -9.36
N VAL A 405 -18.18 -8.54 -9.70
CA VAL A 405 -18.70 -9.55 -8.75
C VAL A 405 -17.62 -10.60 -8.49
N TYR A 406 -17.16 -10.71 -7.23
CA TYR A 406 -16.22 -11.78 -6.84
C TYR A 406 -16.93 -13.14 -6.81
N ALA A 407 -16.65 -13.98 -7.80
CA ALA A 407 -17.18 -15.34 -7.92
C ALA A 407 -16.07 -16.38 -7.62
N PRO A 408 -16.10 -17.10 -6.48
CA PRO A 408 -14.98 -17.93 -6.04
C PRO A 408 -14.64 -19.04 -7.05
N ALA A 409 -15.62 -19.80 -7.52
CA ALA A 409 -15.40 -20.86 -8.51
C ALA A 409 -14.78 -20.35 -9.84
N LYS A 410 -15.09 -19.10 -10.25
CA LYS A 410 -14.45 -18.49 -11.44
C LYS A 410 -13.01 -18.04 -11.13
N ALA A 411 -12.74 -17.56 -9.91
CA ALA A 411 -11.39 -17.21 -9.47
C ALA A 411 -10.50 -18.47 -9.38
N GLU A 412 -11.02 -19.56 -8.83
CA GLU A 412 -10.36 -20.88 -8.74
C GLU A 412 -10.11 -21.48 -10.13
N ALA A 413 -11.13 -21.55 -11.00
CA ALA A 413 -10.98 -22.06 -12.36
C ALA A 413 -10.00 -21.23 -13.21
N ALA A 414 -9.93 -19.91 -13.01
CA ALA A 414 -8.92 -19.05 -13.64
C ALA A 414 -7.51 -19.32 -13.09
N ARG A 415 -7.35 -19.48 -11.77
CA ARG A 415 -6.07 -19.83 -11.13
C ARG A 415 -5.57 -21.20 -11.58
N ALA A 416 -6.44 -22.21 -11.67
CA ALA A 416 -6.09 -23.54 -12.15
C ALA A 416 -5.51 -23.51 -13.58
N ARG A 417 -6.08 -22.70 -14.48
CA ARG A 417 -5.55 -22.48 -15.84
C ARG A 417 -4.18 -21.78 -15.83
N SER A 418 -3.96 -20.83 -14.92
CA SER A 418 -2.66 -20.17 -14.74
C SER A 418 -1.60 -21.11 -14.17
N ALA A 419 -1.94 -21.92 -13.15
CA ALA A 419 -1.05 -22.92 -12.56
C ALA A 419 -0.68 -24.02 -13.57
N ALA A 420 -1.62 -24.45 -14.42
CA ALA A 420 -1.36 -25.38 -15.52
C ALA A 420 -0.42 -24.80 -16.59
N ARG A 421 -0.46 -23.48 -16.84
CA ARG A 421 0.51 -22.78 -17.70
C ARG A 421 1.87 -22.53 -17.04
N GLY A 422 1.93 -22.52 -15.69
CA GLY A 422 3.15 -22.26 -14.92
C GLY A 422 4.07 -23.46 -14.74
N LYS A 423 3.66 -24.67 -15.14
CA LYS A 423 4.51 -25.87 -15.13
C LYS A 423 5.18 -26.09 -16.49
N PRO A 424 6.52 -26.07 -16.59
CA PRO A 424 7.24 -26.58 -17.76
C PRO A 424 6.83 -28.04 -18.02
N GLY A 425 6.57 -28.37 -19.28
CA GLY A 425 5.91 -29.62 -19.64
C GLY A 425 6.80 -30.85 -19.52
N GLN A 426 6.81 -31.52 -18.36
CA GLN A 426 7.17 -32.95 -18.29
C GLN A 426 6.08 -33.81 -18.96
N ARG A 427 5.96 -33.68 -20.29
CA ARG A 427 5.38 -34.72 -21.16
C ARG A 427 6.49 -35.66 -21.60
N GLY A 428 7.05 -36.40 -20.64
CA GLY A 428 7.86 -37.57 -20.96
C GLY A 428 7.01 -38.57 -21.70
N GLY A 429 7.35 -38.87 -22.96
CA GLY A 429 6.56 -39.75 -23.80
C GLY A 429 6.73 -41.22 -23.39
N GLN A 430 5.72 -41.81 -22.76
CA GLN A 430 5.57 -43.26 -22.74
C GLN A 430 4.83 -43.70 -24.01
N PRO A 431 5.44 -44.53 -24.89
CA PRO A 431 4.71 -45.18 -25.97
C PRO A 431 3.64 -46.12 -25.40
N PRO A 432 2.45 -46.22 -26.02
CA PRO A 432 1.39 -47.10 -25.53
C PRO A 432 1.84 -48.57 -25.61
N ALA A 433 1.77 -49.28 -24.49
CA ALA A 433 2.18 -50.68 -24.41
C ALA A 433 1.34 -51.56 -25.36
N ARG A 434 2.03 -52.26 -26.26
CA ARG A 434 1.43 -53.07 -27.32
C ARG A 434 0.86 -54.36 -26.71
N LYS A 435 -0.47 -54.43 -26.54
CA LYS A 435 -1.15 -55.65 -26.03
C LYS A 435 -0.76 -56.87 -26.89
N PRO A 436 -0.32 -57.99 -26.28
CA PRO A 436 -0.09 -59.22 -27.04
C PRO A 436 -1.44 -59.77 -27.52
N ARG A 437 -1.56 -60.01 -28.83
CA ARG A 437 -2.65 -60.81 -29.40
C ARG A 437 -2.27 -62.29 -29.25
N SER A 438 -3.04 -63.03 -28.47
CA SER A 438 -2.97 -64.49 -28.45
C SER A 438 -3.36 -65.06 -29.81
N GLY A 439 -2.57 -65.99 -30.33
CA GLY A 439 -2.92 -66.74 -31.53
C GLY A 439 -3.97 -67.80 -31.20
N GLY A 440 -5.15 -67.70 -31.83
CA GLY A 440 -6.20 -68.72 -31.77
C GLY A 440 -6.56 -69.15 -33.18
N GLN A 441 -6.30 -70.41 -33.51
CA GLN A 441 -6.66 -70.98 -34.81
C GLN A 441 -8.17 -71.21 -34.89
N ARG A 442 -8.79 -70.89 -36.03
CA ARG A 442 -9.89 -71.69 -36.60
C ARG A 442 -10.09 -71.40 -38.08
N SER A 443 -10.59 -72.40 -38.80
CA SER A 443 -10.73 -72.48 -40.25
C SER A 443 -12.13 -72.09 -40.72
N THR A 444 -12.26 -71.63 -41.99
CA THR A 444 -13.00 -72.34 -43.07
C THR A 444 -13.02 -71.52 -44.38
N SER A 445 -13.52 -72.17 -45.45
CA SER A 445 -13.83 -71.72 -46.84
C SER A 445 -14.34 -70.28 -47.07
N GLY A 446 -14.31 -69.70 -48.28
CA GLY A 446 -13.83 -70.20 -49.59
C GLY A 446 -14.76 -69.87 -50.79
N ARG A 447 -14.22 -69.19 -51.83
CA ARG A 447 -14.69 -68.90 -53.23
C ARG A 447 -13.88 -67.66 -53.72
N GLN A 448 -13.28 -67.54 -54.91
CA GLN A 448 -13.66 -67.73 -56.33
C GLN A 448 -14.40 -66.52 -56.97
N GLY A 449 -13.89 -66.08 -58.14
CA GLY A 449 -14.40 -64.98 -59.01
C GLY A 449 -13.32 -63.90 -59.26
N THR A 450 -12.64 -63.79 -60.42
CA THR A 450 -13.04 -63.29 -61.78
C THR A 450 -13.34 -61.78 -61.88
N ALA A 451 -12.88 -61.00 -62.87
CA ALA A 451 -11.81 -61.19 -63.88
C ALA A 451 -11.48 -59.86 -64.65
N GLU A 452 -10.19 -59.62 -64.94
CA GLU A 452 -9.63 -58.92 -66.13
C GLU A 452 -10.01 -57.42 -66.44
N PRO A 453 -9.47 -56.71 -67.48
CA PRO A 453 -8.79 -55.42 -67.25
C PRO A 453 -9.06 -54.32 -68.32
N ARG A 454 -8.10 -53.35 -68.44
CA ARG A 454 -7.86 -52.28 -69.46
C ARG A 454 -7.92 -50.86 -68.84
N ARG A 455 -7.22 -49.84 -69.34
CA ARG A 455 -6.30 -49.73 -70.51
C ARG A 455 -5.17 -48.70 -70.25
N ARG A 456 -4.15 -48.70 -71.11
CA ARG A 456 -3.05 -47.71 -71.12
C ARG A 456 -3.50 -46.36 -71.67
N SER A 457 -2.88 -45.28 -71.16
CA SER A 457 -2.47 -44.13 -71.99
C SER A 457 -1.17 -43.56 -71.41
N ALA A 458 -0.21 -43.20 -72.25
CA ALA A 458 1.08 -42.67 -71.82
C ALA A 458 1.61 -41.65 -72.84
N GLN A 459 1.96 -40.47 -72.35
CA GLN A 459 2.73 -39.40 -73.00
C GLN A 459 3.11 -38.39 -71.90
N SER A 460 4.19 -37.61 -71.94
CA SER A 460 5.43 -37.65 -72.72
C SER A 460 6.13 -36.29 -72.50
N ARG A 461 7.35 -36.31 -71.93
CA ARG A 461 8.39 -35.25 -72.01
C ARG A 461 8.09 -33.92 -71.27
N GLY A 462 9.11 -33.25 -70.70
CA GLY A 462 10.49 -33.71 -70.55
C GLY A 462 11.45 -32.72 -69.87
N THR A 463 12.71 -33.15 -69.73
CA THR A 463 13.95 -32.34 -69.74
C THR A 463 14.02 -31.13 -68.78
N SER A 464 14.65 -31.25 -67.60
CA SER A 464 16.12 -31.09 -67.36
C SER A 464 16.56 -29.61 -67.19
N SER A 465 17.63 -29.24 -66.48
CA SER A 465 18.83 -29.98 -66.02
C SER A 465 19.51 -29.32 -64.80
N ALA A 466 20.44 -30.04 -64.15
CA ALA A 466 21.69 -29.57 -63.49
C ALA A 466 21.64 -28.41 -62.44
N ARG A 467 22.15 -28.57 -61.20
CA ARG A 467 23.57 -28.62 -60.75
C ARG A 467 24.39 -27.34 -61.06
N ALA A 468 25.22 -26.77 -60.16
CA ALA A 468 25.48 -27.11 -58.75
C ALA A 468 26.34 -26.04 -57.99
N THR A 469 26.34 -26.13 -56.65
CA THR A 469 27.46 -25.86 -55.69
C THR A 469 28.12 -24.48 -55.51
N ARG A 470 28.18 -24.07 -54.22
CA ARG A 470 29.30 -23.35 -53.51
C ARG A 470 29.53 -21.87 -53.87
N ALA A 471 30.03 -21.00 -52.97
CA ALA A 471 30.23 -21.08 -51.51
C ALA A 471 30.30 -19.68 -50.83
N TRP A 472 30.26 -19.72 -49.50
CA TRP A 472 30.56 -18.71 -48.46
C TRP A 472 31.70 -17.72 -48.74
N GLU A 473 31.51 -16.42 -48.43
CA GLU A 473 32.27 -15.66 -47.40
C GLU A 473 31.71 -14.21 -47.17
N PRO A 474 32.09 -13.49 -46.08
CA PRO A 474 31.44 -12.24 -45.63
C PRO A 474 32.21 -10.95 -46.03
N ASN A 475 31.69 -9.76 -45.68
CA ASN A 475 32.46 -8.51 -45.79
C ASN A 475 32.06 -7.37 -44.83
N TYR A 476 33.07 -6.71 -44.26
CA TYR A 476 33.11 -5.38 -43.64
C TYR A 476 34.56 -4.87 -43.83
N PRO A 477 34.78 -3.62 -44.30
CA PRO A 477 35.40 -2.62 -43.41
C PRO A 477 34.79 -1.20 -43.56
N VAL A 478 34.59 -0.39 -42.51
CA VAL A 478 35.54 0.47 -41.74
C VAL A 478 36.22 1.61 -42.52
N THR A 479 36.27 2.80 -41.87
CA THR A 479 37.06 4.06 -42.09
C THR A 479 36.23 5.29 -42.55
N HIS A 480 36.51 6.55 -42.18
CA HIS A 480 37.29 7.14 -41.07
C HIS A 480 37.00 8.67 -40.89
N ALA A 481 37.25 9.22 -39.68
CA ALA A 481 37.70 10.62 -39.41
C ALA A 481 36.71 11.80 -39.77
N ARG A 482 36.80 13.06 -39.31
CA ARG A 482 37.55 13.87 -38.28
C ARG A 482 36.90 15.30 -38.24
N GLU A 483 37.10 16.27 -37.31
CA GLU A 483 37.64 16.41 -35.94
C GLU A 483 37.22 17.83 -35.38
N ARG A 484 37.29 18.06 -34.04
CA ARG A 484 37.27 19.39 -33.33
C ARG A 484 35.93 20.16 -33.25
N GLY A 485 35.65 20.98 -32.22
CA GLY A 485 36.31 21.07 -30.90
C GLY A 485 36.12 22.39 -30.11
N ARG A 486 36.15 22.29 -28.76
CA ARG A 486 36.44 23.32 -27.73
C ARG A 486 35.43 24.44 -27.38
N SER A 487 34.77 24.25 -26.23
CA SER A 487 34.76 25.11 -25.02
C SER A 487 34.61 26.65 -25.11
N ARG A 488 33.66 27.17 -24.33
CA ARG A 488 33.99 27.79 -23.04
C ARG A 488 32.98 27.37 -21.97
#